data_AF-A0A174D0I5-F1
#
_entry.id   AF-A0A174D0I5-F1
#
_cell.length_a   1.000
_cell.length_b   1.000
_cell.length_c   1.000
_cell.angle_alpha   90.00
_cell.angle_beta   90.00
_cell.angle_gamma   90.00
#
_symmetry.space_group_name_H-M   'P 1'
#
loop_
_entity.id
_entity.type
_entity.pdbx_description
1 polymer ?
#
loop_
_entity_poly.entity_id
_entity_poly.type
_entity_poly.pdbx_seq_one_letter_code
_entity_poly.pdbx_strand_id
1 'polypeptide(L)'
;MQLYQFERIYSQMEKEFGKIKKGNEEAFGMLLLPMEGNALKIYWSNPSSNSRRLREAIALVLFDIKSCYTGEKYDLKSFRNKDNEKLEKALLMAFDPFTNEEIQKVIGKEMDLRELHDYYKVPVMCLLRIKESVDTWEKQAGSNGYFEFIEQYMGAEIKGKEMNFSVLAKK
;
A
#
# COMPACT_ATOMS: atom_id res chain seq x y z
N MET A 1 -15.42 -15.64 5.99
CA MET A 1 -14.08 -16.27 6.11
C MET A 1 -12.98 -15.37 5.56
N GLN A 2 -13.11 -14.81 4.34
CA GLN A 2 -12.08 -13.91 3.77
C GLN A 2 -11.87 -12.60 4.54
N LEU A 3 -12.94 -11.92 4.95
CA LEU A 3 -12.88 -10.66 5.70
C LEU A 3 -12.11 -10.80 7.02
N TYR A 4 -12.25 -11.93 7.71
CA TYR A 4 -11.58 -12.19 8.99
C TYR A 4 -10.05 -12.27 8.85
N GLN A 5 -9.55 -12.84 7.76
CA GLN A 5 -8.11 -12.91 7.51
C GLN A 5 -7.52 -11.52 7.21
N PHE A 6 -8.26 -10.67 6.51
CA PHE A 6 -7.87 -9.28 6.25
C PHE A 6 -7.87 -8.44 7.52
N GLU A 7 -8.93 -8.50 8.34
CA GLU A 7 -8.95 -7.78 9.63
C GLU A 7 -7.84 -8.25 10.58
N ARG A 8 -7.50 -9.55 10.53
CA ARG A 8 -6.40 -10.10 11.31
C ARG A 8 -5.04 -9.53 10.87
N ILE A 9 -4.73 -9.46 9.57
CA ILE A 9 -3.42 -8.93 9.14
C ILE A 9 -3.29 -7.45 9.48
N TYR A 10 -4.34 -6.63 9.30
CA TYR A 10 -4.29 -5.22 9.72
C TYR A 10 -3.96 -5.08 11.21
N SER A 11 -4.68 -5.83 12.04
CA SER A 11 -4.49 -5.80 13.50
C SER A 11 -3.10 -6.30 13.93
N GLN A 12 -2.55 -7.30 13.23
CA GLN A 12 -1.20 -7.81 13.50
C GLN A 12 -0.14 -6.77 13.14
N MET A 13 -0.22 -6.20 11.94
CA MET A 13 0.74 -5.24 11.43
C MET A 13 0.69 -3.92 12.24
N GLU A 14 -0.50 -3.47 12.67
CA GLU A 14 -0.63 -2.31 13.56
C GLU A 14 0.03 -2.55 14.93
N LYS A 15 -0.13 -3.76 15.51
CA LYS A 15 0.52 -4.10 16.79
C LYS A 15 2.04 -4.14 16.69
N GLU A 16 2.54 -4.58 15.54
CA GLU A 16 3.97 -4.78 15.30
C GLU A 16 4.70 -3.49 14.94
N PHE A 17 4.14 -2.71 14.00
CA PHE A 17 4.80 -1.52 13.45
C PHE A 17 4.23 -0.20 13.97
N GLY A 18 3.05 -0.23 14.57
CA GLY A 18 2.29 0.96 14.96
C GLY A 18 1.47 1.54 13.80
N LYS A 19 0.99 2.78 14.00
CA LYS A 19 0.21 3.51 12.99
C LYS A 19 0.48 5.00 13.00
N ILE A 20 0.24 5.65 11.86
CA ILE A 20 0.25 7.10 11.74
C ILE A 20 -1.03 7.64 12.37
N LYS A 21 -0.91 8.58 13.31
CA LYS A 21 -2.08 9.27 13.87
C LYS A 21 -2.65 10.24 12.83
N LYS A 22 -3.97 10.32 12.74
CA LYS A 22 -4.65 11.34 11.92
C LYS A 22 -4.15 12.74 12.28
N GLY A 23 -3.79 13.53 11.27
CA GLY A 23 -3.16 14.83 11.40
C GLY A 23 -1.63 14.83 11.31
N ASN A 24 -0.98 13.66 11.33
CA ASN A 24 0.48 13.53 11.24
C ASN A 24 0.96 12.99 9.88
N GLU A 25 0.10 12.94 8.87
CA GLU A 25 0.38 12.36 7.55
C GLU A 25 1.48 13.10 6.79
N GLU A 26 1.61 14.42 7.00
CA GLU A 26 2.59 15.26 6.31
C GLU A 26 4.03 14.75 6.46
N ALA A 27 4.41 14.27 7.66
CA ALA A 27 5.73 13.71 7.93
C ALA A 27 6.03 12.43 7.12
N PHE A 28 5.01 11.80 6.54
CA PHE A 28 5.08 10.59 5.74
C PHE A 28 4.72 10.83 4.27
N GLY A 29 4.52 12.09 3.87
CA GLY A 29 4.09 12.48 2.53
C GLY A 29 4.97 11.93 1.41
N MET A 30 6.28 11.82 1.64
CA MET A 30 7.21 11.23 0.65
C MET A 30 6.81 9.81 0.24
N LEU A 31 6.21 9.02 1.14
CA LEU A 31 5.81 7.64 0.83
C LEU A 31 4.30 7.52 0.55
N LEU A 32 3.46 8.30 1.23
CA LEU A 32 2.02 8.33 0.98
C LEU A 32 1.69 8.78 -0.45
N LEU A 33 2.31 9.86 -0.92
CA LEU A 33 2.04 10.42 -2.25
C LEU A 33 2.25 9.42 -3.40
N PRO A 34 3.39 8.71 -3.52
CA PRO A 34 3.55 7.71 -4.58
C PRO A 34 2.59 6.53 -4.42
N MET A 35 2.29 6.07 -3.20
CA MET A 35 1.31 4.99 -2.98
C MET A 35 -0.09 5.37 -3.46
N GLU A 36 -0.62 6.50 -2.97
CA GLU A 36 -1.97 6.99 -3.30
C GLU A 36 -2.05 7.39 -4.78
N GLY A 37 -1.02 8.07 -5.29
CA GLY A 37 -0.97 8.48 -6.69
C GLY A 37 -0.91 7.31 -7.66
N ASN A 38 -0.16 6.25 -7.35
CA ASN A 38 -0.13 5.04 -8.18
C ASN A 38 -1.47 4.29 -8.15
N ALA A 39 -2.10 4.18 -6.97
CA ALA A 39 -3.43 3.58 -6.85
C ALA A 39 -4.46 4.37 -7.67
N LEU A 40 -4.40 5.70 -7.64
CA LEU A 40 -5.31 6.56 -8.40
C LEU A 40 -5.14 6.40 -9.92
N LYS A 41 -3.90 6.28 -10.41
CA LYS A 41 -3.63 5.95 -11.83
C LYS A 41 -4.27 4.63 -12.25
N ILE A 42 -4.23 3.61 -11.39
CA ILE A 42 -4.92 2.34 -11.66
C ILE A 42 -6.43 2.57 -11.74
N TYR A 43 -7.01 3.28 -10.78
CA TYR A 43 -8.44 3.58 -10.76
C TYR A 43 -8.91 4.30 -12.03
N TRP A 44 -8.18 5.31 -12.51
CA TRP A 44 -8.49 6.00 -13.77
C TRP A 44 -8.55 5.05 -14.97
N SER A 45 -7.63 4.08 -15.03
CA SER A 45 -7.58 3.10 -16.11
C SER A 45 -8.57 1.94 -15.94
N ASN A 46 -9.07 1.72 -14.73
CA ASN A 46 -9.92 0.58 -14.37
C ASN A 46 -10.84 0.92 -13.17
N PRO A 47 -11.97 1.61 -13.38
CA PRO A 47 -12.84 2.03 -12.27
C PRO A 47 -13.47 0.88 -11.45
N SER A 48 -13.41 -0.37 -11.91
CA SER A 48 -13.77 -1.55 -11.11
C SER A 48 -12.82 -1.79 -9.92
N SER A 49 -11.61 -1.26 -9.98
CA SER A 49 -10.62 -1.21 -8.89
C SER A 49 -11.01 -0.16 -7.83
N ASN A 50 -12.20 -0.33 -7.25
CA ASN A 50 -12.81 0.62 -6.31
C ASN A 50 -12.26 0.52 -4.87
N SER A 51 -12.80 1.31 -3.93
CA SER A 51 -12.30 1.44 -2.55
C SER A 51 -12.22 0.08 -1.84
N ARG A 52 -13.22 -0.79 -2.05
CA ARG A 52 -13.19 -2.16 -1.54
C ARG A 52 -11.98 -2.94 -2.08
N ARG A 53 -11.72 -2.88 -3.40
CA ARG A 53 -10.58 -3.58 -4.01
C ARG A 53 -9.25 -3.02 -3.52
N LEU A 54 -9.17 -1.71 -3.25
CA LEU A 54 -7.99 -1.11 -2.65
C LEU A 54 -7.77 -1.62 -1.23
N ARG A 55 -8.80 -1.71 -0.40
CA ARG A 55 -8.69 -2.34 0.92
C ARG A 55 -8.15 -3.76 0.79
N GLU A 56 -8.72 -4.59 -0.07
CA GLU A 56 -8.23 -5.96 -0.29
C GLU A 56 -6.75 -5.99 -0.76
N ALA A 57 -6.36 -5.09 -1.68
CA ALA A 57 -4.99 -4.95 -2.14
C ALA A 57 -4.02 -4.58 -1.00
N ILE A 58 -4.39 -3.67 -0.10
CA ILE A 58 -3.57 -3.33 1.07
C ILE A 58 -3.34 -4.57 1.95
N ALA A 59 -4.38 -5.37 2.22
CA ALA A 59 -4.19 -6.61 2.98
C ALA A 59 -3.22 -7.57 2.29
N LEU A 60 -3.32 -7.74 0.97
CA LEU A 60 -2.43 -8.59 0.19
C LEU A 60 -0.96 -8.11 0.29
N VAL A 61 -0.74 -6.81 0.10
CA VAL A 61 0.59 -6.18 0.26
C VAL A 61 1.14 -6.41 1.67
N LEU A 62 0.32 -6.29 2.71
CA LEU A 62 0.76 -6.56 4.08
C LEU A 62 1.16 -8.02 4.31
N PHE A 63 0.48 -8.98 3.68
CA PHE A 63 0.91 -10.38 3.74
C PHE A 63 2.22 -10.62 2.97
N ASP A 64 2.38 -10.00 1.80
CA ASP A 64 3.61 -10.12 1.02
C ASP A 64 4.81 -9.54 1.79
N ILE A 65 4.66 -8.34 2.37
CA ILE A 65 5.65 -7.75 3.28
C ILE A 65 5.97 -8.69 4.43
N LYS A 66 4.95 -9.25 5.08
CA LYS A 66 5.14 -10.17 6.20
C LYS A 66 5.90 -11.42 5.79
N SER A 67 5.60 -11.98 4.63
CA SER A 67 6.36 -13.10 4.06
C SER A 67 7.82 -12.74 3.85
N CYS A 68 8.13 -11.51 3.41
CA CYS A 68 9.51 -11.08 3.18
C CYS A 68 10.38 -11.09 4.45
N TYR A 69 9.88 -10.56 5.57
CA TYR A 69 10.70 -10.43 6.78
C TYR A 69 10.56 -11.59 7.78
N THR A 70 9.57 -12.48 7.61
CA THR A 70 9.41 -13.68 8.45
C THR A 70 9.84 -14.97 7.76
N GLY A 71 9.86 -15.00 6.42
CA GLY A 71 10.00 -16.22 5.63
C GLY A 71 8.76 -17.12 5.62
N GLU A 72 7.66 -16.72 6.27
CA GLU A 72 6.39 -17.47 6.27
C GLU A 72 5.72 -17.41 4.89
N LYS A 73 5.08 -18.51 4.47
CA LYS A 73 4.32 -18.57 3.22
C LYS A 73 2.82 -18.54 3.50
N TYR A 74 2.10 -17.68 2.79
CA TYR A 74 0.65 -17.55 2.88
C TYR A 74 -0.02 -17.98 1.57
N ASP A 75 -1.07 -18.80 1.65
CA ASP A 75 -1.90 -19.13 0.48
C ASP A 75 -2.92 -18.03 0.22
N LEU A 76 -2.56 -17.08 -0.64
CA LEU A 76 -3.36 -15.91 -0.97
C LEU A 76 -4.04 -16.00 -2.34
N LYS A 77 -3.88 -17.10 -3.08
CA LYS A 77 -4.33 -17.19 -4.48
C LYS A 77 -5.83 -16.96 -4.65
N SER A 78 -6.63 -17.43 -3.69
CA SER A 78 -8.09 -17.27 -3.72
C SER A 78 -8.59 -15.85 -3.41
N PHE A 79 -7.69 -14.95 -2.97
CA PHE A 79 -8.00 -13.56 -2.62
C PHE A 79 -7.63 -12.57 -3.71
N ARG A 80 -6.79 -12.99 -4.66
CA ARG A 80 -6.33 -12.17 -5.78
C ARG A 80 -7.29 -12.26 -6.96
N ASN A 81 -7.60 -11.12 -7.53
CA ASN A 81 -8.33 -10.98 -8.78
C ASN A 81 -7.78 -9.79 -9.58
N LYS A 82 -8.19 -9.68 -10.84
CA LYS A 82 -7.68 -8.66 -11.75
C LYS A 82 -7.80 -7.22 -11.24
N ASP A 83 -8.80 -6.93 -10.40
CA ASP A 83 -9.05 -5.57 -9.92
C ASP A 83 -8.18 -5.21 -8.72
N ASN A 84 -7.92 -6.15 -7.80
CA ASN A 84 -7.06 -5.91 -6.64
C ASN A 84 -5.57 -6.18 -6.93
N GLU A 85 -5.22 -7.11 -7.82
CA GLU A 85 -3.82 -7.38 -8.21
C GLU A 85 -3.13 -6.16 -8.84
N LYS A 86 -3.87 -5.39 -9.64
CA LYS A 86 -3.34 -4.15 -10.23
C LYS A 86 -3.02 -3.10 -9.17
N LEU A 87 -3.90 -2.98 -8.16
CA LEU A 87 -3.72 -2.05 -7.04
C LEU A 87 -2.58 -2.51 -6.13
N GLU A 88 -2.51 -3.81 -5.84
CA GLU A 88 -1.43 -4.44 -5.09
C GLU A 88 -0.08 -4.12 -5.73
N LYS A 89 0.05 -4.38 -7.04
CA LYS A 89 1.26 -4.03 -7.79
C LYS A 89 1.56 -2.53 -7.74
N ALA A 90 0.56 -1.67 -7.90
CA ALA A 90 0.74 -0.21 -7.88
C ALA A 90 1.23 0.32 -6.52
N LEU A 91 0.75 -0.27 -5.41
CA LEU A 91 1.23 0.03 -4.07
C LEU A 91 2.67 -0.45 -3.88
N LEU A 92 2.99 -1.70 -4.25
CA LEU A 92 4.34 -2.26 -4.13
C LEU A 92 5.36 -1.48 -4.96
N MET A 93 5.01 -1.08 -6.19
CA MET A 93 5.88 -0.26 -7.04
C MET A 93 6.35 1.04 -6.37
N ALA A 94 5.63 1.56 -5.36
CA ALA A 94 5.99 2.79 -4.69
C ALA A 94 7.16 2.65 -3.70
N PHE A 95 7.44 1.46 -3.17
CA PHE A 95 8.39 1.29 -2.05
C PHE A 95 9.09 -0.07 -2.01
N ASP A 96 8.57 -1.11 -2.67
CA ASP A 96 9.08 -2.47 -2.54
C ASP A 96 10.27 -2.72 -3.49
N PRO A 97 11.47 -3.05 -2.98
CA PRO A 97 12.63 -3.34 -3.81
C PRO A 97 12.52 -4.65 -4.59
N PHE A 98 11.60 -5.55 -4.25
CA PHE A 98 11.41 -6.80 -4.99
C PHE A 98 10.48 -6.63 -6.19
N THR A 99 9.63 -5.60 -6.17
CA THR A 99 8.71 -5.26 -7.26
C THR A 99 9.27 -4.15 -8.16
N ASN A 100 10.01 -3.19 -7.60
CA ASN A 100 10.57 -2.06 -8.35
C ASN A 100 12.10 -2.13 -8.42
N GLU A 101 12.62 -2.42 -9.61
CA GLU A 101 14.05 -2.52 -9.89
C GLU A 101 14.82 -1.22 -9.63
N GLU A 102 14.18 -0.05 -9.76
CA GLU A 102 14.83 1.24 -9.46
C GLU A 102 15.09 1.39 -7.96
N ILE A 103 14.15 0.95 -7.12
CA ILE A 103 14.33 0.89 -5.67
C ILE A 103 15.43 -0.12 -5.33
N GLN A 104 15.41 -1.28 -5.98
CA GLN A 104 16.45 -2.30 -5.79
C GLN A 104 17.86 -1.76 -6.08
N LYS A 105 18.02 -0.99 -7.17
CA LYS A 105 19.30 -0.36 -7.54
C LYS A 105 19.77 0.66 -6.50
N VAL A 106 18.85 1.40 -5.88
CA VAL A 106 19.19 2.37 -4.82
C VAL A 106 19.59 1.66 -3.53
N ILE A 107 18.90 0.57 -3.15
CA ILE A 107 19.25 -0.19 -1.94
C ILE A 107 20.57 -0.93 -2.14
N GLY A 108 20.82 -1.48 -3.34
CA GLY A 108 22.10 -2.01 -3.81
C GLY A 108 22.59 -3.31 -3.15
N LYS A 109 22.17 -3.61 -1.91
CA LYS A 109 22.54 -4.83 -1.17
C LYS A 109 21.31 -5.68 -0.85
N GLU A 110 21.51 -6.99 -0.77
CA GLU A 110 20.53 -7.87 -0.14
C GLU A 110 20.40 -7.50 1.34
N MET A 111 19.15 -7.44 1.80
CA MET A 111 18.81 -7.19 3.19
C MET A 111 18.49 -8.52 3.88
N ASP A 112 18.99 -8.72 5.09
CA ASP A 112 18.55 -9.85 5.91
C ASP A 112 17.10 -9.64 6.42
N LEU A 113 16.52 -10.68 7.05
CA LEU A 113 15.15 -10.63 7.56
C LEU A 113 14.90 -9.49 8.56
N ARG A 114 15.91 -9.15 9.38
CA ARG A 114 15.80 -8.08 10.37
C ARG A 114 15.89 -6.70 9.70
N GLU A 115 16.79 -6.55 8.74
CA GLU A 115 16.89 -5.33 7.93
C GLU A 115 15.61 -5.09 7.13
N LEU A 116 14.99 -6.14 6.58
CA LEU A 116 13.69 -6.09 5.90
C LEU A 116 12.57 -5.68 6.85
N HIS A 117 12.53 -6.24 8.06
CA HIS A 117 11.55 -5.84 9.08
C HIS A 117 11.66 -4.34 9.35
N ASP A 118 12.87 -3.81 9.58
CA ASP A 118 13.08 -2.39 9.84
C ASP A 118 12.75 -1.51 8.62
N TYR A 119 13.08 -1.98 7.42
CA TYR A 119 12.78 -1.30 6.15
C TYR A 119 11.28 -1.09 5.97
N TYR A 120 10.48 -2.12 6.22
CA TYR A 120 9.04 -2.07 5.98
C TYR A 120 8.23 -1.32 7.03
N LYS A 121 8.84 -0.89 8.14
CA LYS A 121 8.12 -0.18 9.20
C LYS A 121 7.31 1.01 8.70
N VAL A 122 7.95 1.94 8.00
CA VAL A 122 7.26 3.14 7.50
C VAL A 122 6.27 2.81 6.36
N PRO A 123 6.61 1.96 5.37
CA PRO A 123 5.65 1.48 4.39
C PRO A 123 4.38 0.88 5.00
N VAL A 124 4.51 -0.01 6.00
CA VAL A 124 3.36 -0.63 6.69
C VAL A 124 2.50 0.42 7.36
N MET A 125 3.11 1.38 8.07
CA MET A 125 2.38 2.47 8.71
C MET A 125 1.59 3.33 7.71
N CYS A 126 2.15 3.58 6.52
CA CYS A 126 1.47 4.31 5.44
C CYS A 126 0.29 3.51 4.87
N LEU A 127 0.49 2.22 4.60
CA LEU A 127 -0.56 1.32 4.12
C LEU A 127 -1.75 1.24 5.09
N LEU A 128 -1.48 1.13 6.39
CA LEU A 128 -2.51 1.14 7.42
C LEU A 128 -3.26 2.50 7.47
N ARG A 129 -2.53 3.61 7.30
CA ARG A 129 -3.16 4.94 7.28
C ARG A 129 -4.06 5.12 6.06
N ILE A 130 -3.63 4.67 4.88
CA ILE A 130 -4.44 4.64 3.66
C ILE A 130 -5.69 3.80 3.91
N LYS A 131 -5.55 2.60 4.49
CA LYS A 131 -6.69 1.72 4.82
C LYS A 131 -7.72 2.41 5.71
N GLU A 132 -7.31 3.10 6.77
CA GLU A 132 -8.22 3.87 7.63
C GLU A 132 -8.96 4.97 6.86
N SER A 133 -8.29 5.62 5.90
CA SER A 133 -8.90 6.61 5.01
C SER A 133 -9.90 5.95 4.05
N VAL A 134 -9.54 4.79 3.48
CA VAL A 134 -10.41 3.98 2.62
C VAL A 134 -11.70 3.62 3.35
N ASP A 135 -11.62 3.09 4.57
CA ASP A 135 -12.81 2.71 5.35
C ASP A 135 -13.70 3.93 5.66
N THR A 136 -13.09 5.09 5.93
CA THR A 136 -13.82 6.33 6.21
C THR A 136 -14.60 6.79 4.99
N TRP A 137 -13.94 6.88 3.83
CA TRP A 137 -14.54 7.43 2.62
C TRP A 137 -15.44 6.43 1.90
N GLU A 138 -15.17 5.12 1.99
CA GLU A 138 -16.11 4.10 1.51
C GLU A 138 -17.45 4.20 2.24
N LYS A 139 -17.41 4.44 3.56
CA LYS A 139 -18.61 4.61 4.38
C LYS A 139 -19.35 5.93 4.08
N GLN A 140 -18.64 7.01 3.79
CA GLN A 140 -19.22 8.34 3.61
C GLN A 140 -19.71 8.61 2.19
N ALA A 141 -18.99 8.11 1.18
CA ALA A 141 -19.20 8.43 -0.24
C ALA A 141 -19.38 7.18 -1.13
N GLY A 142 -19.50 5.99 -0.54
CA GLY A 142 -19.83 4.76 -1.26
C GLY A 142 -18.61 4.08 -1.90
N SER A 143 -18.85 3.17 -2.84
CA SER A 143 -17.82 2.22 -3.31
C SER A 143 -16.56 2.89 -3.89
N ASN A 144 -16.67 4.10 -4.44
CA ASN A 144 -15.55 4.85 -5.02
C ASN A 144 -15.07 6.00 -4.12
N GLY A 145 -15.68 6.17 -2.95
CA GLY A 145 -15.53 7.37 -2.14
C GLY A 145 -14.08 7.74 -1.82
N TYR A 146 -13.20 6.75 -1.58
CA TYR A 146 -11.80 7.04 -1.33
C TYR A 146 -11.08 7.58 -2.57
N PHE A 147 -11.34 7.01 -3.75
CA PHE A 147 -10.74 7.48 -4.99
C PHE A 147 -11.24 8.88 -5.37
N GLU A 148 -12.53 9.16 -5.18
CA GLU A 148 -13.10 10.49 -5.37
C GLU A 148 -12.47 11.52 -4.42
N PHE A 149 -12.18 11.13 -3.17
CA PHE A 149 -11.49 11.98 -2.21
C PHE A 149 -10.05 12.30 -2.65
N ILE A 150 -9.23 11.29 -2.97
CA ILE A 150 -7.84 11.54 -3.37
C ILE A 150 -7.75 12.23 -4.74
N GLU A 151 -8.72 12.01 -5.64
CA GLU A 151 -8.83 12.75 -6.90
C GLU A 151 -8.96 14.26 -6.64
N GLN A 152 -9.87 14.64 -5.74
CA GLN A 152 -10.08 16.05 -5.38
C GLN A 152 -8.87 16.64 -4.65
N TYR A 153 -8.18 15.84 -3.84
CA TYR A 153 -7.05 16.28 -3.03
C TYR A 153 -5.76 16.46 -3.84
N MET A 154 -5.43 15.50 -4.71
CA MET A 154 -4.13 15.45 -5.40
C MET A 154 -4.19 15.10 -6.89
N GLY A 155 -5.37 14.88 -7.47
CA GLY A 155 -5.53 14.44 -8.87
C GLY A 155 -4.89 15.40 -9.88
N ALA A 156 -4.96 16.71 -9.64
CA ALA A 156 -4.36 17.74 -10.52
C ALA A 156 -2.82 17.70 -10.53
N GLU A 157 -2.20 17.16 -9.49
CA GLU A 157 -0.73 17.10 -9.35
C GLU A 157 -0.15 15.82 -9.97
N ILE A 158 -0.97 14.79 -10.12
CA ILE A 158 -0.57 13.51 -10.70
C ILE A 158 -0.50 13.63 -12.22
N LYS A 159 0.64 13.24 -12.79
CA LYS A 159 0.90 13.28 -14.24
C LYS A 159 1.40 11.94 -14.74
N GLY A 160 1.09 11.65 -16.01
CA GLY A 160 1.58 10.48 -16.71
C GLY A 160 0.98 9.15 -16.23
N LYS A 161 1.43 8.07 -16.87
CA LYS A 161 1.03 6.69 -16.54
C LYS A 161 2.10 5.90 -15.80
N GLU A 162 3.32 6.43 -15.72
CA GLU A 162 4.43 5.80 -15.01
C GLU A 162 4.18 5.73 -13.51
N MET A 163 4.62 4.67 -12.86
CA MET A 163 4.48 4.51 -11.42
C MET A 163 5.59 5.26 -10.69
N ASN A 164 5.21 6.10 -9.72
CA ASN A 164 6.15 6.87 -8.91
C ASN A 164 6.61 6.03 -7.71
N PHE A 165 7.77 6.31 -7.15
CA PHE A 165 8.28 5.63 -5.97
C PHE A 165 9.06 6.56 -5.06
N SER A 166 9.34 6.08 -3.85
CA SER A 166 10.22 6.75 -2.91
C SER A 166 10.98 5.70 -2.09
N VAL A 167 12.27 5.95 -1.88
CA VAL A 167 13.17 5.04 -1.17
C VAL A 167 13.61 5.68 0.12
N LEU A 168 13.40 4.98 1.23
CA LEU A 168 13.96 5.34 2.53
C LEU A 168 15.40 4.82 2.59
N ALA A 169 16.30 5.48 1.88
CA ALA A 169 17.73 5.15 1.96
C ALA A 169 18.25 5.50 3.35
N LYS A 170 18.72 4.49 4.11
CA LYS A 170 19.56 4.74 5.28
C LYS A 170 20.87 5.33 4.77
N LYS A 171 21.21 6.54 5.22
CA LYS A 171 22.54 7.14 5.02
C LYS A 171 23.60 6.32 5.75
#